data_AF-A0A949F4N6-F1
#
_entry.id   AF-A0A949F4N6-F1
#
_cell.length_a   1.000
_cell.length_b   1.000
_cell.length_c   1.000
_cell.angle_alpha   90.00
_cell.angle_beta   90.00
_cell.angle_gamma   90.00
#
_symmetry.space_group_name_H-M   'P 1'
#
loop_
_entity.id
_entity.type
_entity.pdbx_description
1 polymer ?
#
loop_
_entity_poly.entity_id
_entity_poly.type
_entity_poly.pdbx_seq_one_letter_code
_entity_poly.pdbx_strand_id
1 'polypeptide(L)'
;MRKLLIFLCLYLSFFCISAYSAPQEVKYAGFAFVGNFDDIATRFKYTNALNAQKDENGRSVFDRDIQKFIQDNASAMQGINLKIGDESQTKIAMALAMTRENISVVNVDDVFKVVVNLSCNLTFLNFDGMKVVATYPIYLEYIDVRKEAPDEAYKLELIKRLFFADDFSIMKKLKDRIGSIGLKNDAVLNMKVLNVIVEDEAKANLQEYKNDFGVFESIVAQRFSDALSNKLNVSLLPYAKDYLGGRMSLVFSDARVQDFQIPNASYGIDFTLRKLTKELYKEGIGDDAFLYGAYTTVKFYDPDLGRTYWDQKIKFGAVKNVPKLQKTTDDFAIFDEMTGMVMGEVIKKIQDDKQFYKEVVTRCLNK
;
A
#
# COMPACT_ATOMS: atom_id res chain seq x y z
N MET A 1 -10.99 50.60 32.59
CA MET A 1 -11.92 49.71 31.83
C MET A 1 -11.33 49.24 30.50
N ARG A 2 -10.80 50.10 29.62
CA ARG A 2 -10.24 49.70 28.31
C ARG A 2 -9.02 48.75 28.36
N LYS A 3 -8.16 48.84 29.40
CA LYS A 3 -7.04 47.90 29.62
C LYS A 3 -7.48 46.53 30.19
N LEU A 4 -8.64 46.46 30.84
CA LEU A 4 -9.17 45.21 31.41
C LEU A 4 -9.85 44.35 30.32
N LEU A 5 -10.50 44.99 29.33
CA LEU A 5 -11.06 44.29 28.16
C LEU A 5 -9.98 43.69 27.23
N ILE A 6 -8.82 44.35 27.11
CA ILE A 6 -7.71 43.85 26.27
C ILE A 6 -7.05 42.62 26.92
N PHE A 7 -6.93 42.60 28.25
CA PHE A 7 -6.43 41.43 28.98
C PHE A 7 -7.40 40.24 28.92
N LEU A 8 -8.71 40.50 28.91
CA LEU A 8 -9.74 39.45 28.77
C LEU A 8 -9.78 38.87 27.35
N CYS A 9 -9.56 39.69 26.31
CA CYS A 9 -9.42 39.20 24.93
C CYS A 9 -8.13 38.39 24.71
N LEU A 10 -7.01 38.77 25.35
CA LEU A 10 -5.76 38.00 25.25
C LEU A 10 -5.84 36.65 25.99
N TYR A 11 -6.59 36.56 27.09
CA TYR A 11 -6.81 35.30 27.81
C TYR A 11 -7.76 34.35 27.08
N LEU A 12 -8.78 34.86 26.36
CA LEU A 12 -9.66 34.01 25.53
C LEU A 12 -8.98 33.49 24.26
N SER A 13 -7.96 34.18 23.73
CA SER A 13 -7.19 33.69 22.56
C SER A 13 -6.21 32.55 22.87
N PHE A 14 -5.96 32.23 24.15
CA PHE A 14 -5.00 31.18 24.54
C PHE A 14 -5.64 29.82 24.85
N PHE A 15 -6.97 29.72 24.85
CA PHE A 15 -7.70 28.46 24.93
C PHE A 15 -8.31 28.11 23.57
N CYS A 16 -7.47 27.96 22.54
CA CYS A 16 -7.81 27.01 21.47
C CYS A 16 -7.65 25.60 22.07
N ILE A 17 -8.66 25.18 22.82
CA ILE A 17 -8.84 23.76 23.10
C ILE A 17 -9.00 23.11 21.74
N SER A 18 -8.01 22.34 21.31
CA SER A 18 -8.18 21.40 20.21
C SER A 18 -9.43 20.59 20.53
N ALA A 19 -10.54 20.88 19.85
CA ALA A 19 -11.75 20.11 19.99
C ALA A 19 -11.41 18.70 19.53
N TYR A 20 -11.08 17.82 20.47
CA TYR A 20 -10.94 16.40 20.21
C TYR A 20 -12.31 15.93 19.74
N SER A 21 -12.43 15.69 18.42
CA SER A 21 -13.64 15.09 17.87
C SER A 21 -13.88 13.78 18.60
N ALA A 22 -15.14 13.53 18.99
CA ALA A 22 -15.51 12.24 19.55
C ALA A 22 -15.07 11.13 18.57
N PRO A 23 -14.56 9.99 19.08
CA PRO A 23 -14.21 8.86 18.23
C PRO A 23 -15.39 8.45 17.34
N GLN A 24 -15.13 8.23 16.05
CA GLN A 24 -16.15 7.79 15.11
C GLN A 24 -16.49 6.32 15.38
N GLU A 25 -17.77 6.00 15.44
CA GLU A 25 -18.20 4.60 15.49
C GLU A 25 -17.92 3.93 14.15
N VAL A 26 -17.19 2.82 14.17
CA VAL A 26 -16.84 2.06 12.96
C VAL A 26 -17.20 0.60 13.17
N LYS A 27 -17.94 -0.01 12.25
CA LYS A 27 -18.21 -1.46 12.31
C LYS A 27 -17.12 -2.23 11.58
N TYR A 28 -16.68 -3.36 12.13
CA TYR A 28 -15.85 -4.28 11.37
C TYR A 28 -16.71 -5.06 10.36
N ALA A 29 -16.34 -5.02 9.08
CA ALA A 29 -17.06 -5.67 7.97
C ALA A 29 -16.40 -6.98 7.50
N GLY A 30 -15.25 -7.36 8.06
CA GLY A 30 -14.59 -8.62 7.71
C GLY A 30 -13.45 -8.49 6.70
N PHE A 31 -13.07 -9.64 6.16
CA PHE A 31 -12.12 -9.78 5.06
C PHE A 31 -12.87 -9.75 3.72
N ALA A 32 -12.24 -9.16 2.70
CA ALA A 32 -12.80 -9.09 1.36
C ALA A 32 -11.73 -9.24 0.29
N PHE A 33 -12.14 -9.66 -0.90
CA PHE A 33 -11.33 -9.56 -2.11
C PHE A 33 -11.77 -8.36 -2.95
N VAL A 34 -10.83 -7.73 -3.64
CA VAL A 34 -11.13 -6.61 -4.53
C VAL A 34 -11.28 -7.07 -5.99
N GLY A 35 -12.42 -6.75 -6.59
CA GLY A 35 -12.75 -7.04 -8.00
C GLY A 35 -14.00 -7.89 -8.17
N ASN A 36 -14.15 -8.49 -9.34
CA ASN A 36 -15.31 -9.32 -9.68
C ASN A 36 -15.27 -10.67 -8.96
N PHE A 37 -16.44 -11.15 -8.55
CA PHE A 37 -16.61 -12.46 -7.90
C PHE A 37 -16.05 -13.62 -8.74
N ASP A 38 -16.35 -13.63 -10.03
CA ASP A 38 -15.97 -14.72 -10.94
C ASP A 38 -14.45 -14.85 -11.13
N ASP A 39 -13.71 -13.75 -10.93
CA ASP A 39 -12.26 -13.72 -11.11
C ASP A 39 -11.51 -14.11 -9.83
N ILE A 40 -12.17 -14.21 -8.67
CA ILE A 40 -11.51 -14.38 -7.36
C ILE A 40 -10.70 -15.67 -7.30
N ALA A 41 -11.26 -16.78 -7.77
CA ALA A 41 -10.59 -18.08 -7.73
C ALA A 41 -9.29 -18.11 -8.57
N THR A 42 -9.22 -17.29 -9.62
CA THR A 42 -8.04 -17.20 -10.50
C THR A 42 -7.06 -16.14 -10.01
N ARG A 43 -7.54 -14.97 -9.57
CA ARG A 43 -6.69 -13.84 -9.14
C ARG A 43 -6.13 -14.01 -7.72
N PHE A 44 -6.82 -14.76 -6.87
CA PHE A 44 -6.47 -14.98 -5.46
C PHE A 44 -6.51 -16.45 -5.11
N LYS A 45 -5.95 -17.31 -5.97
CA LYS A 45 -6.04 -18.77 -5.90
C LYS A 45 -5.84 -19.34 -4.50
N TYR A 46 -4.73 -19.00 -3.84
CA TYR A 46 -4.35 -19.59 -2.56
C TYR A 46 -5.11 -18.97 -1.39
N THR A 47 -5.27 -17.64 -1.38
CA THR A 47 -6.07 -16.93 -0.37
C THR A 47 -7.54 -17.37 -0.44
N ASN A 48 -8.11 -17.55 -1.64
CA ASN A 48 -9.46 -18.08 -1.82
C ASN A 48 -9.58 -19.53 -1.32
N ALA A 49 -8.60 -20.38 -1.62
CA ALA A 49 -8.56 -21.75 -1.10
C ALA A 49 -8.49 -21.79 0.44
N LEU A 50 -7.71 -20.91 1.06
CA LEU A 50 -7.65 -20.76 2.52
C LEU A 50 -8.98 -20.20 3.08
N ASN A 51 -9.63 -19.27 2.37
CA ASN A 51 -10.88 -18.66 2.78
C ASN A 51 -12.08 -19.64 2.72
N ALA A 52 -12.00 -20.63 1.84
CA ALA A 52 -12.98 -21.70 1.72
C ALA A 52 -12.91 -22.72 2.87
N GLN A 53 -11.78 -22.79 3.60
CA GLN A 53 -11.64 -23.66 4.78
C GLN A 53 -12.40 -23.06 5.96
N LYS A 54 -13.50 -23.70 6.38
CA LYS A 54 -14.36 -23.24 7.46
C LYS A 54 -14.10 -24.01 8.76
N ASP A 55 -14.15 -23.31 9.89
CA ASP A 55 -14.19 -23.92 11.22
C ASP A 55 -15.59 -24.51 11.52
N GLU A 56 -15.74 -25.12 12.70
CA GLU A 56 -17.02 -25.70 13.17
C GLU A 56 -18.17 -24.69 13.23
N ASN A 57 -17.86 -23.38 13.29
CA ASN A 57 -18.84 -22.30 13.30
C ASN A 57 -19.03 -21.67 11.91
N GLY A 58 -18.52 -22.31 10.85
CA GLY A 58 -18.66 -21.83 9.47
C GLY A 58 -17.78 -20.64 9.11
N ARG A 59 -16.83 -20.23 9.96
CA ARG A 59 -15.97 -19.05 9.72
C ARG A 59 -14.68 -19.44 8.99
N SER A 60 -14.23 -18.60 8.08
CA SER A 60 -12.91 -18.79 7.47
C SER A 60 -11.78 -18.48 8.45
N VAL A 61 -10.56 -18.92 8.11
CA VAL A 61 -9.34 -18.49 8.81
C VAL A 61 -9.20 -16.96 8.84
N PHE A 62 -9.57 -16.28 7.74
CA PHE A 62 -9.48 -14.83 7.63
C PHE A 62 -10.52 -14.12 8.51
N ASP A 63 -11.77 -14.59 8.51
CA ASP A 63 -12.81 -14.00 9.35
C ASP A 63 -12.47 -14.15 10.82
N ARG A 64 -12.04 -15.35 11.25
CA ARG A 64 -11.70 -15.62 12.64
C ARG A 64 -10.45 -14.86 13.11
N ASP A 65 -9.34 -15.00 12.39
CA ASP A 65 -8.04 -14.55 12.89
C ASP A 65 -7.84 -13.05 12.66
N ILE A 66 -8.36 -12.48 11.57
CA ILE A 66 -8.31 -11.01 11.36
C ILE A 66 -9.28 -10.30 12.27
N GLN A 67 -10.51 -10.81 12.48
CA GLN A 67 -11.43 -10.20 13.44
C GLN A 67 -10.82 -10.17 14.84
N LYS A 68 -10.23 -11.29 15.29
CA LYS A 68 -9.53 -11.36 16.57
C LYS A 68 -8.37 -10.37 16.63
N PHE A 69 -7.53 -10.31 15.60
CA PHE A 69 -6.44 -9.34 15.54
C PHE A 69 -6.95 -7.91 15.67
N ILE A 70 -8.00 -7.54 14.93
CA ILE A 70 -8.58 -6.21 14.96
C ILE A 70 -9.19 -5.92 16.34
N GLN A 71 -9.88 -6.87 16.96
CA GLN A 71 -10.40 -6.76 18.33
C GLN A 71 -9.30 -6.44 19.33
N ASP A 72 -8.23 -7.22 19.30
CA ASP A 72 -7.14 -7.15 20.28
C ASP A 72 -6.32 -5.84 20.13
N ASN A 73 -6.38 -5.18 18.97
CA ASN A 73 -5.55 -4.00 18.65
C ASN A 73 -6.35 -2.71 18.35
N ALA A 74 -7.69 -2.75 18.39
CA ALA A 74 -8.54 -1.60 18.02
C ALA A 74 -8.29 -0.36 18.88
N SER A 75 -7.96 -0.54 20.17
CA SER A 75 -7.69 0.55 21.10
C SER A 75 -6.48 1.41 20.74
N ALA A 76 -5.58 0.88 19.90
CA ALA A 76 -4.42 1.62 19.39
C ALA A 76 -4.76 2.53 18.20
N MET A 77 -5.91 2.33 17.53
CA MET A 77 -6.33 3.17 16.41
C MET A 77 -6.77 4.56 16.88
N GLN A 78 -6.49 5.60 16.09
CA GLN A 78 -6.78 6.98 16.44
C GLN A 78 -8.20 7.38 16.00
N GLY A 79 -8.99 7.93 16.93
CA GLY A 79 -10.31 8.49 16.61
C GLY A 79 -11.36 7.47 16.16
N ILE A 80 -11.15 6.17 16.46
CA ILE A 80 -12.05 5.07 16.07
C ILE A 80 -12.61 4.41 17.34
N ASN A 81 -13.92 4.25 17.39
CA ASN A 81 -14.62 3.40 18.34
C ASN A 81 -15.16 2.17 17.59
N LEU A 82 -14.42 1.07 17.65
CA LEU A 82 -14.75 -0.13 16.89
C LEU A 82 -15.96 -0.86 17.49
N LYS A 83 -16.93 -1.19 16.64
CA LYS A 83 -18.08 -2.04 16.91
C LYS A 83 -17.95 -3.33 16.13
N ILE A 84 -18.32 -4.44 16.75
CA ILE A 84 -18.26 -5.76 16.14
C ILE A 84 -19.57 -6.48 16.45
N GLY A 85 -20.13 -7.13 15.44
CA GLY A 85 -21.48 -7.67 15.49
C GLY A 85 -22.52 -6.74 14.85
N ASP A 86 -23.75 -7.24 14.73
CA ASP A 86 -24.80 -6.65 13.89
C ASP A 86 -25.53 -5.45 14.53
N GLU A 87 -25.25 -5.12 15.79
CA GLU A 87 -26.03 -4.14 16.55
C GLU A 87 -25.67 -2.67 16.26
N SER A 88 -24.72 -2.39 15.37
CA SER A 88 -24.28 -1.02 15.10
C SER A 88 -25.02 -0.39 13.91
N GLN A 89 -25.69 0.74 14.18
CA GLN A 89 -26.26 1.62 13.15
C GLN A 89 -25.23 2.54 12.49
N THR A 90 -23.92 2.30 12.68
CA THR A 90 -22.90 3.13 12.04
C THR A 90 -22.88 2.98 10.52
N LYS A 91 -22.62 4.11 9.87
CA LYS A 91 -22.49 4.26 8.42
C LYS A 91 -21.11 3.85 7.94
N ILE A 92 -20.10 3.87 8.82
CA ILE A 92 -18.72 3.59 8.46
C ILE A 92 -18.36 2.16 8.83
N ALA A 93 -17.86 1.40 7.86
CA ALA A 93 -17.30 0.09 8.11
C ALA A 93 -15.83 0.01 7.74
N MET A 94 -15.12 -0.90 8.39
CA MET A 94 -13.72 -1.21 8.13
C MET A 94 -13.59 -2.66 7.64
N ALA A 95 -12.91 -2.85 6.52
CA ALA A 95 -12.62 -4.17 5.97
C ALA A 95 -11.13 -4.30 5.63
N LEU A 96 -10.55 -5.48 5.77
CA LEU A 96 -9.26 -5.80 5.17
C LEU A 96 -9.50 -6.37 3.77
N ALA A 97 -9.18 -5.60 2.75
CA ALA A 97 -9.45 -5.95 1.36
C ALA A 97 -8.18 -6.39 0.62
N MET A 98 -8.14 -7.64 0.14
CA MET A 98 -7.04 -8.18 -0.64
C MET A 98 -7.09 -7.67 -2.08
N THR A 99 -6.04 -6.99 -2.52
CA THR A 99 -5.97 -6.37 -3.85
C THR A 99 -5.08 -7.14 -4.82
N ARG A 100 -4.06 -7.86 -4.32
CA ARG A 100 -3.16 -8.65 -5.16
C ARG A 100 -2.61 -9.87 -4.45
N GLU A 101 -2.73 -11.02 -5.10
CA GLU A 101 -1.94 -12.23 -4.82
C GLU A 101 -1.11 -12.56 -6.06
N ASN A 102 0.19 -12.77 -5.89
CA ASN A 102 1.03 -13.28 -6.95
C ASN A 102 2.14 -14.15 -6.37
N ILE A 103 2.37 -15.31 -7.00
CA ILE A 103 3.55 -16.14 -6.79
C ILE A 103 4.20 -16.35 -8.15
N SER A 104 5.41 -15.82 -8.32
CA SER A 104 6.26 -16.07 -9.47
C SER A 104 7.33 -17.09 -9.10
N VAL A 105 7.52 -18.09 -9.96
CA VAL A 105 8.56 -19.10 -9.79
C VAL A 105 9.43 -19.07 -11.04
N VAL A 106 10.70 -18.72 -10.85
CA VAL A 106 11.69 -18.67 -11.92
C VAL A 106 12.76 -19.70 -11.63
N ASN A 107 13.06 -20.55 -12.60
CA ASN A 107 14.21 -21.45 -12.52
C ASN A 107 15.46 -20.68 -12.95
N VAL A 108 16.46 -20.64 -12.06
CA VAL A 108 17.78 -20.03 -12.30
C VAL A 108 18.82 -21.10 -12.01
N ASP A 109 19.45 -21.61 -13.06
CA ASP A 109 20.43 -22.71 -12.99
C ASP A 109 19.89 -23.97 -12.28
N ASP A 110 20.34 -24.27 -11.06
CA ASP A 110 19.95 -25.44 -10.26
C ASP A 110 18.98 -25.12 -9.12
N VAL A 111 18.46 -23.89 -9.06
CA VAL A 111 17.54 -23.43 -8.02
C VAL A 111 16.29 -22.78 -8.59
N PHE A 112 15.22 -22.85 -7.82
CA PHE A 112 13.95 -22.18 -8.05
C PHE A 112 13.86 -20.96 -7.16
N LYS A 113 13.84 -19.77 -7.77
CA LYS A 113 13.53 -18.51 -7.11
C LYS A 113 12.01 -18.37 -7.03
N VAL A 114 11.49 -18.22 -5.82
CA VAL A 114 10.08 -17.95 -5.55
C VAL A 114 9.94 -16.51 -5.09
N VAL A 115 9.13 -15.72 -5.80
CA VAL A 115 8.79 -14.35 -5.43
C VAL A 115 7.30 -14.29 -5.15
N VAL A 116 6.94 -13.90 -3.94
CA VAL A 116 5.55 -13.69 -3.54
C VAL A 116 5.31 -12.21 -3.33
N ASN A 117 4.24 -11.70 -3.92
CA ASN A 117 3.76 -10.36 -3.65
C ASN A 117 2.31 -10.42 -3.17
N LEU A 118 2.07 -9.90 -1.97
CA LEU A 118 0.75 -9.75 -1.40
C LEU A 118 0.46 -8.27 -1.20
N SER A 119 -0.78 -7.88 -1.47
CA SER A 119 -1.23 -6.52 -1.23
C SER A 119 -2.63 -6.52 -0.65
N CYS A 120 -2.76 -5.83 0.47
CA CYS A 120 -4.03 -5.64 1.16
C CYS A 120 -4.25 -4.15 1.41
N ASN A 121 -5.51 -3.78 1.59
CA ASN A 121 -5.94 -2.45 1.93
C ASN A 121 -6.82 -2.54 3.16
N LEU A 122 -6.39 -2.01 4.31
CA LEU A 122 -7.34 -1.75 5.38
C LEU A 122 -8.17 -0.54 4.97
N THR A 123 -9.43 -0.78 4.65
CA THR A 123 -10.29 0.16 3.94
C THR A 123 -11.48 0.55 4.80
N PHE A 124 -11.72 1.85 4.89
CA PHE A 124 -12.90 2.43 5.51
C PHE A 124 -13.90 2.84 4.44
N LEU A 125 -15.14 2.44 4.65
CA LEU A 125 -16.23 2.47 3.68
C LEU A 125 -17.42 3.17 4.31
N ASN A 126 -18.01 4.12 3.60
CA ASN A 126 -19.27 4.74 3.98
C ASN A 126 -20.41 4.03 3.22
N PHE A 127 -21.28 3.35 3.97
CA PHE A 127 -22.43 2.59 3.44
C PHE A 127 -23.66 3.44 3.13
N ASP A 128 -23.74 4.68 3.61
CA ASP A 128 -24.81 5.60 3.21
C ASP A 128 -24.53 6.16 1.81
N GLY A 129 -23.30 6.63 1.61
CA GLY A 129 -22.87 7.21 0.33
C GLY A 129 -22.34 6.20 -0.67
N MET A 130 -22.14 4.95 -0.25
CA MET A 130 -21.43 3.90 -0.99
C MET A 130 -20.07 4.38 -1.49
N LYS A 131 -19.23 4.92 -0.61
CA LYS A 131 -17.93 5.52 -0.97
C LYS A 131 -16.78 4.97 -0.15
N VAL A 132 -15.60 4.92 -0.76
CA VAL A 132 -14.34 4.74 -0.04
C VAL A 132 -14.00 6.03 0.70
N VAL A 133 -13.75 5.93 2.00
CA VAL A 133 -13.41 7.07 2.87
C VAL A 133 -11.91 7.19 3.02
N ALA A 134 -11.25 6.08 3.31
CA ALA A 134 -9.82 6.03 3.55
C ALA A 134 -9.30 4.61 3.30
N THR A 135 -8.08 4.51 2.78
CA THR A 135 -7.36 3.26 2.67
C THR A 135 -5.97 3.39 3.26
N TYR A 136 -5.57 2.32 3.96
CA TYR A 136 -4.22 2.08 4.45
C TYR A 136 -3.66 0.90 3.67
N PRO A 137 -2.95 1.16 2.56
CA PRO A 137 -2.40 0.12 1.70
C PRO A 137 -1.26 -0.57 2.42
N ILE A 138 -1.19 -1.90 2.35
CA ILE A 138 -0.17 -2.77 2.92
C ILE A 138 0.44 -3.57 1.77
N TYR A 139 1.75 -3.43 1.55
CA TYR A 139 2.49 -4.20 0.56
C TYR A 139 3.46 -5.16 1.27
N LEU A 140 3.48 -6.42 0.84
CA LEU A 140 4.44 -7.42 1.29
C LEU A 140 5.05 -8.12 0.08
N GLU A 141 6.37 -8.19 0.08
CA GLU A 141 7.15 -8.98 -0.85
C GLU A 141 8.01 -9.96 -0.08
N TYR A 142 8.05 -11.20 -0.54
CA TYR A 142 8.84 -12.27 0.03
C TYR A 142 9.58 -12.99 -1.08
N ILE A 143 10.86 -13.25 -0.87
CA ILE A 143 11.72 -13.99 -1.81
C ILE A 143 12.27 -15.21 -1.09
N ASP A 144 12.13 -16.38 -1.72
CA ASP A 144 12.72 -17.64 -1.28
C ASP A 144 13.50 -18.27 -2.43
N VAL A 145 14.50 -19.08 -2.10
CA VAL A 145 15.31 -19.83 -3.06
C VAL A 145 15.35 -21.28 -2.63
N ARG A 146 14.96 -22.18 -3.53
CA ARG A 146 14.78 -23.60 -3.24
C ARG A 146 15.53 -24.47 -4.24
N LYS A 147 16.02 -25.63 -3.79
CA LYS A 147 16.57 -26.66 -4.71
C LYS A 147 15.49 -27.42 -5.47
N GLU A 148 14.31 -27.54 -4.88
CA GLU A 148 13.18 -28.26 -5.45
C GLU A 148 12.07 -27.29 -5.85
N ALA A 149 11.42 -27.59 -6.98
CA ALA A 149 10.31 -26.81 -7.48
C ALA A 149 9.19 -26.75 -6.42
N PRO A 150 8.64 -25.56 -6.12
CA PRO A 150 7.57 -25.42 -5.14
C PRO A 150 6.28 -26.05 -5.67
N ASP A 151 5.75 -27.03 -4.93
CA ASP A 151 4.44 -27.61 -5.21
C ASP A 151 3.29 -26.71 -4.69
N GLU A 152 2.05 -27.12 -4.98
CA GLU A 152 0.86 -26.35 -4.59
C GLU A 152 0.61 -26.33 -3.08
N ALA A 153 1.01 -27.39 -2.36
CA ALA A 153 0.86 -27.46 -0.90
C ALA A 153 1.81 -26.48 -0.21
N TYR A 154 3.05 -26.41 -0.66
CA TYR A 154 4.02 -25.43 -0.20
C TYR A 154 3.55 -24.01 -0.46
N LYS A 155 3.04 -23.70 -1.66
CA LYS A 155 2.55 -22.35 -1.98
C LYS A 155 1.37 -21.94 -1.09
N LEU A 156 0.43 -22.87 -0.84
CA LEU A 156 -0.70 -22.63 0.05
C LEU A 156 -0.24 -22.31 1.48
N GLU A 157 0.67 -23.11 2.03
CA GLU A 157 1.21 -22.90 3.38
C GLU A 157 2.06 -21.63 3.47
N LEU A 158 2.83 -21.34 2.41
CA LEU A 158 3.59 -20.09 2.31
C LEU A 158 2.66 -18.87 2.38
N ILE A 159 1.56 -18.86 1.63
CA ILE A 159 0.59 -17.76 1.65
C ILE A 159 -0.03 -17.62 3.04
N LYS A 160 -0.43 -18.73 3.67
CA LYS A 160 -0.94 -18.72 5.04
C LYS A 160 0.06 -18.10 6.03
N ARG A 161 1.34 -18.51 5.96
CA ARG A 161 2.42 -17.95 6.78
C ARG A 161 2.59 -16.45 6.53
N LEU A 162 2.62 -16.01 5.27
CA LEU A 162 2.79 -14.61 4.90
C LEU A 162 1.59 -13.73 5.28
N PHE A 163 0.43 -14.31 5.60
CA PHE A 163 -0.68 -13.57 6.20
C PHE A 163 -0.56 -13.48 7.72
N PHE A 164 -0.23 -14.57 8.41
CA PHE A 164 -0.48 -14.70 9.84
C PHE A 164 0.76 -14.87 10.74
N ALA A 165 1.96 -15.07 10.19
CA ALA A 165 3.16 -15.24 11.02
C ALA A 165 3.49 -13.99 11.85
N ASP A 166 4.08 -14.17 13.03
CA ASP A 166 4.38 -13.07 13.95
C ASP A 166 5.60 -12.24 13.56
N ASP A 167 6.50 -12.79 12.74
CA ASP A 167 7.79 -12.19 12.36
C ASP A 167 7.71 -11.39 11.05
N PHE A 168 7.17 -11.97 9.99
CA PHE A 168 7.06 -11.36 8.68
C PHE A 168 5.76 -11.75 7.98
N SER A 169 4.74 -10.91 8.10
CA SER A 169 3.43 -11.13 7.52
C SER A 169 2.64 -9.85 7.28
N ILE A 170 1.50 -9.96 6.59
CA ILE A 170 0.51 -8.88 6.47
C ILE A 170 0.03 -8.43 7.86
N MET A 171 -0.28 -9.36 8.77
CA MET A 171 -0.73 -9.02 10.12
C MET A 171 0.36 -8.34 10.94
N LYS A 172 1.62 -8.77 10.82
CA LYS A 172 2.75 -8.09 11.47
C LYS A 172 2.93 -6.66 10.95
N LYS A 173 2.89 -6.46 9.63
CA LYS A 173 2.93 -5.12 9.02
C LYS A 173 1.77 -4.24 9.46
N LEU A 174 0.57 -4.81 9.59
CA LEU A 174 -0.60 -4.10 10.10
C LEU A 174 -0.45 -3.73 11.59
N LYS A 175 0.10 -4.63 12.41
CA LYS A 175 0.40 -4.38 13.83
C LYS A 175 1.36 -3.22 14.00
N ASP A 176 2.44 -3.19 13.21
CA ASP A 176 3.47 -2.15 13.31
C ASP A 176 2.96 -0.74 12.96
N ARG A 177 1.88 -0.66 12.16
CA ARG A 177 1.27 0.61 11.75
C ARG A 177 -0.05 0.92 12.46
N ILE A 178 -0.57 0.04 13.32
CA ILE A 178 -1.93 0.15 13.86
C ILE A 178 -2.17 1.49 14.57
N GLY A 179 -1.15 1.98 15.27
CA GLY A 179 -1.17 3.28 15.97
C GLY A 179 -1.23 4.50 15.06
N SER A 180 -1.00 4.35 13.76
CA SER A 180 -1.09 5.42 12.74
C SER A 180 -2.41 5.39 11.96
N ILE A 181 -3.20 4.33 12.15
CA ILE A 181 -4.51 4.18 11.52
C ILE A 181 -5.51 5.03 12.28
N GLY A 182 -6.26 5.85 11.55
CA GLY A 182 -7.34 6.65 12.10
C GLY A 182 -8.35 7.02 11.03
N LEU A 183 -9.46 7.62 11.46
CA LEU A 183 -10.46 8.16 10.55
C LEU A 183 -10.55 9.66 10.70
N LYS A 184 -10.53 10.31 9.54
CA LYS A 184 -10.73 11.75 9.41
C LYS A 184 -12.23 12.06 9.45
N ASN A 185 -12.58 13.29 9.81
CA ASN A 185 -13.88 13.83 9.45
C ASN A 185 -13.92 14.18 7.95
N ASP A 186 -15.12 14.31 7.38
CA ASP A 186 -15.33 14.47 5.92
C ASP A 186 -14.68 15.73 5.30
N ALA A 187 -14.13 16.64 6.11
CA ALA A 187 -13.53 17.91 5.68
C ALA A 187 -12.04 17.80 5.30
N VAL A 188 -11.40 16.64 5.46
CA VAL A 188 -9.96 16.47 5.23
C VAL A 188 -9.67 16.03 3.78
N LEU A 189 -8.67 16.66 3.18
CA LEU A 189 -8.25 16.38 1.81
C LEU A 189 -7.60 14.99 1.69
N ASN A 190 -7.78 14.37 0.53
CA ASN A 190 -7.27 13.03 0.25
C ASN A 190 -6.16 13.05 -0.82
N MET A 191 -5.32 12.02 -0.81
CA MET A 191 -4.27 11.80 -1.80
C MET A 191 -4.52 10.50 -2.54
N LYS A 192 -4.18 10.46 -3.83
CA LYS A 192 -4.31 9.27 -4.68
C LYS A 192 -3.17 9.21 -5.67
N VAL A 193 -2.54 8.04 -5.80
CA VAL A 193 -1.73 7.74 -6.99
C VAL A 193 -2.69 7.63 -8.16
N LEU A 194 -2.56 8.53 -9.14
CA LEU A 194 -3.41 8.56 -10.32
C LEU A 194 -2.75 7.80 -11.47
N ASN A 195 -1.46 8.07 -11.70
CA ASN A 195 -0.73 7.50 -12.81
C ASN A 195 0.59 6.89 -12.33
N VAL A 196 0.90 5.73 -12.89
CA VAL A 196 2.23 5.15 -12.87
C VAL A 196 2.62 4.88 -14.31
N ILE A 197 3.78 5.40 -14.71
CA ILE A 197 4.27 5.29 -16.08
C ILE A 197 5.67 4.69 -16.03
N VAL A 198 5.90 3.65 -16.82
CA VAL A 198 7.25 3.12 -17.08
C VAL A 198 7.66 3.55 -18.47
N GLU A 199 8.71 4.36 -18.58
CA GLU A 199 9.24 4.80 -19.88
C GLU A 199 10.06 3.68 -20.56
N ASP A 200 10.21 3.77 -21.87
CA ASP A 200 10.80 2.70 -22.68
C ASP A 200 12.26 2.37 -22.27
N GLU A 201 13.00 3.35 -21.78
CA GLU A 201 14.36 3.13 -21.29
C GLU A 201 14.39 2.31 -19.98
N ALA A 202 13.39 2.47 -19.11
CA ALA A 202 13.22 1.58 -17.97
C ALA A 202 12.72 0.19 -18.40
N LYS A 203 11.78 0.11 -19.35
CA LYS A 203 11.24 -1.16 -19.87
C LYS A 203 12.31 -2.10 -20.40
N ALA A 204 13.38 -1.54 -21.00
CA ALA A 204 14.50 -2.33 -21.52
C ALA A 204 15.11 -3.27 -20.47
N ASN A 205 15.04 -2.91 -19.18
CA ASN A 205 15.57 -3.66 -18.05
C ASN A 205 14.49 -4.40 -17.22
N LEU A 206 13.26 -4.51 -17.75
CA LEU A 206 12.11 -5.14 -17.08
C LEU A 206 11.48 -6.22 -17.98
N GLN A 207 12.32 -7.12 -18.50
CA GLN A 207 11.92 -8.13 -19.49
C GLN A 207 10.89 -9.12 -18.96
N GLU A 208 10.85 -9.32 -17.65
CA GLU A 208 9.90 -10.13 -16.90
C GLU A 208 8.46 -9.65 -17.10
N TYR A 209 8.27 -8.35 -17.35
CA TYR A 209 6.98 -7.71 -17.58
C TYR A 209 6.76 -7.28 -19.02
N LYS A 210 7.59 -7.72 -19.97
CA LYS A 210 7.50 -7.29 -21.39
C LYS A 210 6.12 -7.55 -22.03
N ASN A 211 5.41 -8.56 -21.53
CA ASN A 211 4.08 -8.94 -22.04
C ASN A 211 2.94 -8.16 -21.34
N ASP A 212 3.19 -7.60 -20.16
CA ASP A 212 2.19 -6.84 -19.40
C ASP A 212 2.87 -5.91 -18.39
N PHE A 213 3.27 -4.73 -18.86
CA PHE A 213 3.81 -3.67 -17.99
C PHE A 213 2.75 -3.09 -17.05
N GLY A 214 1.46 -3.28 -17.34
CA GLY A 214 0.38 -2.81 -16.48
C GLY A 214 0.42 -3.46 -15.11
N VAL A 215 0.82 -4.74 -15.03
CA VAL A 215 1.06 -5.44 -13.76
C VAL A 215 2.16 -4.76 -12.96
N PHE A 216 3.29 -4.43 -13.58
CA PHE A 216 4.40 -3.77 -12.87
C PHE A 216 4.01 -2.37 -12.40
N GLU A 217 3.30 -1.60 -13.22
CA GLU A 217 2.78 -0.28 -12.85
C GLU A 217 1.85 -0.35 -11.63
N SER A 218 0.97 -1.36 -11.57
CA SER A 218 0.10 -1.61 -10.41
C SER A 218 0.88 -2.00 -9.16
N ILE A 219 1.96 -2.78 -9.28
CA ILE A 219 2.86 -3.11 -8.16
C ILE A 219 3.54 -1.84 -7.65
N VAL A 220 4.10 -1.02 -8.55
CA VAL A 220 4.74 0.26 -8.22
C VAL A 220 3.75 1.20 -7.54
N ALA A 221 2.52 1.30 -8.05
CA ALA A 221 1.47 2.13 -7.46
C ALA A 221 1.15 1.71 -6.02
N GLN A 222 0.98 0.40 -5.79
CA GLN A 222 0.64 -0.14 -4.48
C GLN A 222 1.79 0.00 -3.49
N ARG A 223 3.02 -0.33 -3.91
CA ARG A 223 4.24 -0.21 -3.09
C ARG A 223 4.50 1.25 -2.71
N PHE A 224 4.35 2.17 -3.66
CA PHE A 224 4.54 3.59 -3.39
C PHE A 224 3.43 4.15 -2.50
N SER A 225 2.18 3.69 -2.68
CA SER A 225 1.07 4.07 -1.81
C SER A 225 1.27 3.58 -0.37
N ASP A 226 1.68 2.33 -0.16
CA ASP A 226 2.04 1.82 1.18
C ASP A 226 3.17 2.66 1.80
N ALA A 227 4.23 2.92 1.04
CA ALA A 227 5.36 3.70 1.52
C ALA A 227 4.97 5.14 1.90
N LEU A 228 4.19 5.83 1.07
CA LEU A 228 3.66 7.17 1.36
C LEU A 228 2.76 7.15 2.60
N SER A 229 1.79 6.23 2.65
CA SER A 229 0.84 6.14 3.76
C SER A 229 1.55 5.91 5.09
N ASN A 230 2.50 4.97 5.11
CA ASN A 230 3.26 4.59 6.29
C ASN A 230 4.22 5.69 6.75
N LYS A 231 5.00 6.29 5.83
CA LYS A 231 6.04 7.25 6.18
C LYS A 231 5.52 8.67 6.42
N LEU A 232 4.40 9.04 5.82
CA LEU A 232 3.80 10.37 5.99
C LEU A 232 2.63 10.36 6.98
N ASN A 233 2.20 9.20 7.48
CA ASN A 233 1.02 9.03 8.33
C ASN A 233 -0.25 9.67 7.72
N VAL A 234 -0.53 9.25 6.48
CA VAL A 234 -1.68 9.70 5.70
C VAL A 234 -2.46 8.49 5.19
N SER A 235 -3.78 8.57 5.17
CA SER A 235 -4.60 7.67 4.37
C SER A 235 -4.52 8.06 2.88
N LEU A 236 -4.64 7.08 2.01
CA LEU A 236 -4.71 7.26 0.56
C LEU A 236 -6.03 6.71 0.02
N LEU A 237 -6.46 7.20 -1.13
CA LEU A 237 -7.47 6.50 -1.92
C LEU A 237 -6.82 5.37 -2.72
N PRO A 238 -7.54 4.26 -2.97
CA PRO A 238 -6.99 3.12 -3.69
C PRO A 238 -6.64 3.50 -5.14
N TYR A 239 -5.51 2.96 -5.61
CA TYR A 239 -5.12 3.01 -7.03
C TYR A 239 -6.12 2.24 -7.89
N ALA A 240 -6.45 2.77 -9.07
CA ALA A 240 -7.69 2.43 -9.77
C ALA A 240 -7.55 2.18 -11.27
N LYS A 241 -6.37 1.74 -11.75
CA LYS A 241 -6.14 1.56 -13.19
C LYS A 241 -7.20 0.69 -13.88
N ASP A 242 -7.66 -0.35 -13.17
CA ASP A 242 -8.57 -1.37 -13.69
C ASP A 242 -10.01 -1.23 -13.16
N TYR A 243 -10.30 -0.18 -12.37
CA TYR A 243 -11.65 0.09 -11.87
C TYR A 243 -12.42 0.93 -12.88
N LEU A 244 -13.14 0.26 -13.79
CA LEU A 244 -14.06 0.91 -14.73
C LEU A 244 -15.00 1.86 -13.97
N GLY A 245 -14.94 3.16 -14.30
CA GLY A 245 -15.78 4.19 -13.69
C GLY A 245 -15.39 4.64 -12.27
N GLY A 246 -14.20 4.27 -11.78
CA GLY A 246 -13.72 4.69 -10.46
C GLY A 246 -14.46 4.02 -9.31
N ARG A 247 -14.96 2.80 -9.50
CA ARG A 247 -15.65 2.00 -8.48
C ARG A 247 -14.79 0.84 -8.02
N MET A 248 -14.74 0.59 -6.72
CA MET A 248 -14.10 -0.56 -6.11
C MET A 248 -15.16 -1.56 -5.67
N SER A 249 -15.14 -2.75 -6.25
CA SER A 249 -16.01 -3.87 -5.85
C SER A 249 -15.32 -4.71 -4.79
N LEU A 250 -16.03 -4.99 -3.70
CA LEU A 250 -15.58 -5.86 -2.62
C LEU A 250 -16.42 -7.13 -2.59
N VAL A 251 -15.75 -8.28 -2.57
CA VAL A 251 -16.34 -9.61 -2.40
C VAL A 251 -16.00 -10.08 -0.99
N PHE A 252 -16.97 -10.07 -0.08
CA PHE A 252 -16.78 -10.50 1.31
C PHE A 252 -16.74 -12.03 1.42
N SER A 253 -16.22 -12.53 2.55
CA SER A 253 -16.09 -13.98 2.82
C SER A 253 -17.40 -14.78 2.79
N ASP A 254 -18.54 -14.09 2.91
CA ASP A 254 -19.90 -14.64 2.80
C ASP A 254 -20.49 -14.52 1.39
N ALA A 255 -19.64 -14.24 0.39
CA ALA A 255 -19.98 -14.04 -1.02
C ALA A 255 -20.86 -12.80 -1.31
N ARG A 256 -21.08 -11.90 -0.35
CA ARG A 256 -21.71 -10.61 -0.65
C ARG A 256 -20.77 -9.76 -1.50
N VAL A 257 -21.30 -9.21 -2.58
CA VAL A 257 -20.59 -8.27 -3.46
C VAL A 257 -21.14 -6.86 -3.21
N GLN A 258 -20.25 -5.91 -2.96
CA GLN A 258 -20.63 -4.53 -2.74
C GLN A 258 -19.68 -3.56 -3.44
N ASP A 259 -20.25 -2.66 -4.22
CA ASP A 259 -19.49 -1.61 -4.90
C ASP A 259 -19.43 -0.32 -4.09
N PHE A 260 -18.26 0.32 -4.13
CA PHE A 260 -18.02 1.62 -3.53
C PHE A 260 -17.38 2.57 -4.53
N GLN A 261 -17.89 3.79 -4.61
CA GLN A 261 -17.27 4.86 -5.38
C GLN A 261 -15.95 5.27 -4.74
N ILE A 262 -14.89 5.35 -5.55
CA ILE A 262 -13.64 5.99 -5.17
C ILE A 262 -13.83 7.48 -5.45
N PRO A 263 -13.74 8.36 -4.43
CA PRO A 263 -13.85 9.80 -4.64
C PRO A 263 -12.75 10.35 -5.55
N ASN A 264 -12.96 11.55 -6.08
CA ASN A 264 -11.91 12.30 -6.74
C ASN A 264 -10.79 12.64 -5.76
N ALA A 265 -9.58 12.67 -6.29
CA ALA A 265 -8.39 13.00 -5.52
C ALA A 265 -8.36 14.50 -5.24
N SER A 266 -8.18 14.92 -3.98
CA SER A 266 -7.84 16.33 -3.71
C SER A 266 -6.42 16.66 -4.18
N TYR A 267 -5.52 15.67 -4.03
CA TYR A 267 -4.17 15.73 -4.56
C TYR A 267 -3.87 14.44 -5.34
N GLY A 268 -3.57 14.62 -6.62
CA GLY A 268 -3.11 13.58 -7.53
C GLY A 268 -1.61 13.38 -7.46
N ILE A 269 -1.17 12.13 -7.62
CA ILE A 269 0.23 11.75 -7.66
C ILE A 269 0.50 11.01 -8.97
N ASP A 270 1.45 11.52 -9.75
CA ASP A 270 1.98 10.82 -10.92
C ASP A 270 3.40 10.34 -10.60
N PHE A 271 3.66 9.05 -10.79
CA PHE A 271 4.97 8.44 -10.63
C PHE A 271 5.46 7.94 -11.99
N THR A 272 6.59 8.46 -12.47
CA THR A 272 7.21 8.01 -13.72
C THR A 272 8.54 7.35 -13.41
N LEU A 273 8.68 6.06 -13.72
CA LEU A 273 9.97 5.37 -13.75
C LEU A 273 10.59 5.59 -15.13
N ARG A 274 11.59 6.47 -15.19
CA ARG A 274 12.18 6.94 -16.44
C ARG A 274 13.22 5.97 -16.97
N LYS A 275 14.17 5.59 -16.11
CA LYS A 275 15.35 4.84 -16.52
C LYS A 275 15.82 3.93 -15.41
N LEU A 276 16.26 2.74 -15.81
CA LEU A 276 16.99 1.78 -15.00
C LEU A 276 18.36 1.57 -15.67
N THR A 277 19.45 1.61 -14.92
CA THR A 277 20.82 1.51 -15.45
C THR A 277 21.63 0.45 -14.75
N LYS A 278 22.42 -0.28 -15.52
CA LYS A 278 23.54 -1.09 -15.04
C LYS A 278 24.78 -0.67 -15.82
N GLU A 279 25.79 -0.18 -15.12
CA GLU A 279 27.06 0.26 -15.73
C GLU A 279 28.23 -0.38 -14.99
N LEU A 280 29.24 -0.83 -15.71
CA LEU A 280 30.48 -1.33 -15.10
C LEU A 280 31.19 -0.15 -14.41
N TYR A 281 31.31 -0.23 -13.09
CA TYR A 281 31.90 0.81 -12.26
C TYR A 281 33.40 0.57 -12.04
N LYS A 282 33.79 -0.69 -11.80
CA LYS A 282 35.17 -1.08 -11.60
C LYS A 282 35.39 -2.55 -11.94
N GLU A 283 36.44 -2.84 -12.70
CA GLU A 283 36.91 -4.21 -12.91
C GLU A 283 37.81 -4.66 -11.75
N GLY A 284 37.62 -5.90 -11.30
CA GLY A 284 38.45 -6.53 -10.27
C GLY A 284 39.03 -7.87 -10.74
N ILE A 285 39.93 -8.43 -9.92
CA ILE A 285 40.57 -9.72 -10.22
C ILE A 285 39.59 -10.88 -9.97
N GLY A 286 38.75 -10.79 -8.93
CA GLY A 286 37.75 -11.81 -8.58
C GLY A 286 36.30 -11.42 -8.88
N ASP A 287 35.99 -10.13 -8.83
CA ASP A 287 34.65 -9.56 -8.96
C ASP A 287 34.67 -8.28 -9.79
N ASP A 288 33.61 -8.05 -10.56
CA ASP A 288 33.34 -6.77 -11.19
C ASP A 288 32.30 -6.01 -10.38
N ALA A 289 32.53 -4.72 -10.15
CA ALA A 289 31.57 -3.85 -9.48
C ALA A 289 30.72 -3.14 -10.53
N PHE A 290 29.40 -3.30 -10.42
CA PHE A 290 28.42 -2.62 -11.28
C PHE A 290 27.66 -1.56 -10.49
N LEU A 291 27.51 -0.37 -11.07
CA LEU A 291 26.60 0.66 -10.58
C LEU A 291 25.20 0.41 -11.14
N TYR A 292 24.26 0.12 -10.24
CA TYR A 292 22.85 0.06 -10.58
C TYR A 292 22.19 1.40 -10.23
N GLY A 293 21.24 1.84 -11.05
CA GLY A 293 20.54 3.10 -10.84
C GLY A 293 19.08 3.05 -11.25
N ALA A 294 18.24 3.76 -10.50
CA ALA A 294 16.84 4.03 -10.84
C ALA A 294 16.60 5.54 -10.89
N TYR A 295 15.90 5.99 -11.92
CA TYR A 295 15.60 7.40 -12.19
C TYR A 295 14.10 7.57 -12.30
N THR A 296 13.53 8.47 -11.51
CA THR A 296 12.11 8.75 -11.47
C THR A 296 11.81 10.22 -11.65
N THR A 297 10.59 10.53 -12.07
CA THR A 297 9.97 11.84 -11.88
C THR A 297 8.71 11.60 -11.07
N VAL A 298 8.48 12.40 -10.04
CA VAL A 298 7.27 12.30 -9.22
C VAL A 298 6.64 13.68 -9.11
N LYS A 299 5.33 13.75 -9.37
CA LYS A 299 4.54 14.98 -9.38
C LYS A 299 3.36 14.87 -8.43
N PHE A 300 3.18 15.88 -7.59
CA PHE A 300 2.02 16.10 -6.73
C PHE A 300 1.30 17.37 -7.17
N TYR A 301 -0.01 17.26 -7.42
CA TYR A 301 -0.80 18.35 -7.96
C TYR A 301 -2.26 18.26 -7.52
N ASP A 302 -2.96 19.39 -7.57
CA ASP A 302 -4.42 19.44 -7.50
C ASP A 302 -4.97 19.11 -8.90
N PRO A 303 -5.71 18.00 -9.10
CA PRO A 303 -6.19 17.59 -10.42
C PRO A 303 -7.33 18.48 -10.94
N ASP A 304 -8.09 19.13 -10.06
CA ASP A 304 -9.22 19.99 -10.45
C ASP A 304 -8.72 21.39 -10.86
N LEU A 305 -7.72 21.92 -10.15
CA LEU A 305 -7.13 23.24 -10.43
C LEU A 305 -5.89 23.19 -11.33
N GLY A 306 -5.32 22.01 -11.57
CA GLY A 306 -4.05 21.83 -12.31
C GLY A 306 -2.82 22.39 -11.60
N ARG A 307 -2.96 22.85 -10.35
CA ARG A 307 -1.85 23.46 -9.58
C ARG A 307 -0.86 22.38 -9.16
N THR A 308 0.38 22.51 -9.62
CA THR A 308 1.47 21.62 -9.20
C THR A 308 2.10 22.16 -7.91
N TYR A 309 2.19 21.30 -6.89
CA TYR A 309 2.83 21.64 -5.61
C TYR A 309 4.26 21.13 -5.55
N TRP A 310 4.54 20.04 -6.25
CA TRP A 310 5.86 19.42 -6.24
C TRP A 310 6.03 18.59 -7.51
N ASP A 311 7.15 18.77 -8.21
CA ASP A 311 7.52 18.02 -9.41
C ASP A 311 9.03 17.90 -9.41
N GLN A 312 9.54 16.70 -9.15
CA GLN A 312 10.97 16.48 -8.95
C GLN A 312 11.45 15.24 -9.68
N LYS A 313 12.63 15.40 -10.28
CA LYS A 313 13.44 14.32 -10.84
C LYS A 313 14.34 13.77 -9.75
N ILE A 314 14.18 12.50 -9.43
CA ILE A 314 14.93 11.84 -8.36
C ILE A 314 15.65 10.64 -8.94
N LYS A 315 16.83 10.36 -8.40
CA LYS A 315 17.60 9.17 -8.75
C LYS A 315 18.18 8.55 -7.50
N PHE A 316 18.31 7.23 -7.53
CA PHE A 316 19.04 6.46 -6.53
C PHE A 316 19.96 5.49 -7.26
N GLY A 317 21.15 5.24 -6.70
CA GLY A 317 22.05 4.24 -7.24
C GLY A 317 22.88 3.58 -6.17
N ALA A 318 23.24 2.32 -6.41
CA ALA A 318 24.01 1.49 -5.50
C ALA A 318 24.99 0.62 -6.29
N VAL A 319 26.17 0.40 -5.70
CA VAL A 319 27.18 -0.51 -6.26
C VAL A 319 26.88 -1.93 -5.80
N LYS A 320 26.89 -2.88 -6.73
CA LYS A 320 26.78 -4.32 -6.46
C LYS A 320 27.99 -5.03 -7.07
N ASN A 321 28.66 -5.86 -6.27
CA ASN A 321 29.78 -6.67 -6.73
C ASN A 321 29.25 -8.00 -7.28
N VAL A 322 29.69 -8.37 -8.47
CA VAL A 322 29.32 -9.62 -9.14
C VAL A 322 30.60 -10.44 -9.34
N PRO A 323 30.71 -11.62 -8.72
CA PRO A 323 31.86 -12.52 -8.93
C PRO A 323 31.99 -12.90 -10.41
N LYS A 324 33.22 -12.90 -10.95
CA LYS A 324 33.47 -13.27 -12.35
C LYS A 324 33.10 -14.72 -12.69
N LEU A 325 33.06 -15.58 -11.67
CA LEU A 325 32.65 -16.99 -11.81
C LEU A 325 31.12 -17.17 -11.87
N GLN A 326 30.34 -16.14 -11.54
CA GLN A 326 28.88 -16.19 -11.60
C GLN A 326 28.43 -16.10 -13.06
N LYS A 327 27.80 -17.16 -13.56
CA LYS A 327 27.36 -17.26 -14.96
C LYS A 327 26.09 -16.45 -15.27
N THR A 328 25.22 -16.32 -14.27
CA THR A 328 23.90 -15.69 -14.41
C THR A 328 23.68 -14.69 -13.29
N THR A 329 23.29 -13.46 -13.62
CA THR A 329 22.89 -12.43 -12.64
C THR A 329 21.42 -12.12 -12.82
N ASP A 330 20.68 -12.13 -11.71
CA ASP A 330 19.28 -11.69 -11.67
C ASP A 330 19.24 -10.15 -11.55
N ASP A 331 19.53 -9.49 -12.67
CA ASP A 331 19.56 -8.03 -12.75
C ASP A 331 18.19 -7.41 -12.40
N PHE A 332 17.10 -8.10 -12.75
CA PHE A 332 15.74 -7.68 -12.44
C PHE A 332 15.52 -7.52 -10.93
N ALA A 333 15.97 -8.48 -10.11
CA ALA A 333 15.85 -8.37 -8.65
C ALA A 333 16.52 -7.10 -8.11
N ILE A 334 17.69 -6.75 -8.68
CA ILE A 334 18.42 -5.55 -8.31
C ILE A 334 17.65 -4.30 -8.77
N PHE A 335 17.08 -4.31 -9.98
CA PHE A 335 16.27 -3.19 -10.47
C PHE A 335 14.98 -2.97 -9.68
N ASP A 336 14.32 -4.03 -9.25
CA ASP A 336 13.17 -3.91 -8.35
C ASP A 336 13.58 -3.34 -6.98
N GLU A 337 14.72 -3.78 -6.43
CA GLU A 337 15.30 -3.18 -5.22
C GLU A 337 15.56 -1.68 -5.43
N MET A 338 16.20 -1.29 -6.54
CA MET A 338 16.49 0.12 -6.85
C MET A 338 15.20 0.94 -7.00
N THR A 339 14.14 0.36 -7.56
CA THR A 339 12.82 0.98 -7.67
C THR A 339 12.21 1.25 -6.29
N GLY A 340 12.34 0.32 -5.35
CA GLY A 340 11.96 0.54 -3.95
C GLY A 340 12.81 1.62 -3.25
N MET A 341 14.11 1.63 -3.48
CA MET A 341 15.03 2.58 -2.84
C MET A 341 14.80 4.01 -3.33
N VAL A 342 14.55 4.21 -4.63
CA VAL A 342 14.24 5.55 -5.16
C VAL A 342 12.90 6.09 -4.63
N MET A 343 11.91 5.23 -4.35
CA MET A 343 10.69 5.64 -3.65
C MET A 343 10.98 6.14 -2.22
N GLY A 344 11.92 5.49 -1.51
CA GLY A 344 12.41 5.95 -0.22
C GLY A 344 13.03 7.36 -0.29
N GLU A 345 13.85 7.62 -1.30
CA GLU A 345 14.43 8.95 -1.53
C GLU A 345 13.39 10.00 -1.90
N VAL A 346 12.33 9.63 -2.66
CA VAL A 346 11.18 10.50 -2.93
C VAL A 346 10.53 10.94 -1.62
N ILE A 347 10.23 9.98 -0.74
CA ILE A 347 9.58 10.26 0.56
C ILE A 347 10.47 11.15 1.44
N LYS A 348 11.78 10.86 1.50
CA LYS A 348 12.72 11.67 2.26
C LYS A 348 12.73 13.12 1.78
N LYS A 349 12.81 13.34 0.46
CA LYS A 349 12.76 14.69 -0.13
C LYS A 349 11.44 15.41 0.15
N ILE A 350 10.32 14.70 0.15
CA ILE A 350 9.01 15.24 0.55
C ILE A 350 8.99 15.69 2.01
N GLN A 351 9.59 14.89 2.91
CA GLN A 351 9.67 15.22 4.34
C GLN A 351 10.58 16.44 4.61
N ASP A 352 11.65 16.59 3.83
CA ASP A 352 12.59 17.71 3.93
C ASP A 352 12.03 19.01 3.30
N ASP A 353 11.09 18.91 2.36
CA ASP A 353 10.43 20.06 1.74
C ASP A 353 9.33 20.63 2.65
N LYS A 354 9.72 21.59 3.49
CA LYS A 354 8.83 22.24 4.46
C LYS A 354 7.60 22.91 3.82
N GLN A 355 7.74 23.45 2.61
CA GLN A 355 6.63 24.13 1.95
C GLN A 355 5.61 23.12 1.48
N PHE A 356 6.06 22.11 0.71
CA PHE A 356 5.20 21.04 0.24
C PHE A 356 4.53 20.29 1.41
N TYR A 357 5.30 19.97 2.45
CA TYR A 357 4.78 19.25 3.62
C TYR A 357 3.67 20.03 4.33
N LYS A 358 3.80 21.36 4.43
CA LYS A 358 2.79 22.23 5.03
C LYS A 358 1.56 22.39 4.13
N GLU A 359 1.76 22.58 2.82
CA GLU A 359 0.67 22.85 1.88
C GLU A 359 -0.16 21.61 1.54
N VAL A 360 0.46 20.43 1.50
CA VAL A 360 -0.17 19.18 1.05
C VAL A 360 -0.26 18.18 2.19
N VAL A 361 0.88 17.66 2.68
CA VAL A 361 0.91 16.53 3.62
C VAL A 361 0.15 16.81 4.91
N THR A 362 0.36 17.98 5.51
CA THR A 362 -0.31 18.38 6.76
C THR A 362 -1.84 18.37 6.62
N ARG A 363 -2.37 18.72 5.44
CA ARG A 363 -3.81 18.72 5.16
C ARG A 363 -4.39 17.33 4.90
N CYS A 364 -3.53 16.32 4.83
CA CYS A 364 -3.88 14.93 4.61
C CYS A 364 -3.48 14.02 5.79
N LEU A 365 -2.95 14.55 6.89
CA LEU A 365 -2.57 13.77 8.08
C LEU A 365 -3.80 13.13 8.74
N ASN A 366 -3.58 11.99 9.39
CA ASN A 366 -4.61 11.25 10.13
C ASN A 366 -4.87 11.81 11.55
N LYS A 367 -4.87 13.14 11.70
CA LYS A 367 -4.97 13.82 13.01
C LYS A 367 -6.34 14.37 13.31
#